data_AF-R7M8H0-F1
#
_entry.id   AF-R7M8H0-F1
#
_cell.length_a   1.000
_cell.length_b   1.000
_cell.length_c   1.000
_cell.angle_alpha   90.00
_cell.angle_beta   90.00
_cell.angle_gamma   90.00
#
_symmetry.space_group_name_H-M   'P 1'
#
loop_
_entity.id
_entity.type
_entity.pdbx_description
1 polymer ?
#
loop_
_entity_poly.entity_id
_entity_poly.type
_entity_poly.pdbx_seq_one_letter_code
_entity_poly.pdbx_strand_id
1 'polypeptide(L)'
;MYLEGKSYQQIANILKEEKVLAPKQWRDSTIQKIIENRVYMGDYEQYKRIGKMQSIEPIIYMNVVEPIISRAVWEEAQLQKEKNQRAYARDRVYIFFQKLKCPKCDSIMKCKGSGGKKKKYMYYNCEHCKIYYREDKIEECLEDFILDLVEYDMAVKKYFFPILADKKETNTEKLDKEIDTLQKQKKN
;
A
#
# COMPACT_ATOMS: atom_id res chain seq x y z
N MET A 1 -8.04 -21.70 19.51
CA MET A 1 -7.07 -20.61 19.80
C MET A 1 -6.96 -19.56 18.70
N TYR A 2 -6.57 -19.91 17.46
CA TYR A 2 -6.41 -18.89 16.41
C TYR A 2 -7.74 -18.24 15.98
N LEU A 3 -8.78 -19.06 15.78
CA LEU A 3 -10.15 -18.60 15.52
C LEU A 3 -10.76 -17.80 16.69
N GLU A 4 -10.22 -17.92 17.90
CA GLU A 4 -10.61 -17.10 19.06
C GLU A 4 -9.96 -15.69 19.02
N GLY A 5 -9.25 -15.34 17.94
CA GLY A 5 -8.61 -14.03 17.76
C GLY A 5 -7.19 -13.92 18.32
N LYS A 6 -6.58 -15.01 18.83
CA LYS A 6 -5.19 -14.99 19.29
C LYS A 6 -4.23 -14.91 18.10
N SER A 7 -3.25 -14.01 18.16
CA SER A 7 -2.15 -13.93 17.18
C SER A 7 -1.21 -15.14 17.27
N TYR A 8 -0.45 -15.40 16.21
CA TYR A 8 0.55 -16.48 16.18
C TYR A 8 1.55 -16.42 17.35
N GLN A 9 1.96 -15.20 17.73
CA GLN A 9 2.86 -15.01 18.88
C GLN A 9 2.19 -15.36 20.21
N GLN A 10 0.93 -14.95 20.41
CA GLN A 10 0.19 -15.30 21.63
C GLN A 10 0.03 -16.81 21.76
N ILE A 11 -0.30 -17.50 20.66
CA ILE A 11 -0.40 -18.96 20.65
C ILE A 11 0.95 -19.59 20.99
N ALA A 12 2.04 -19.15 20.35
CA ALA A 12 3.36 -19.68 20.64
C ALA A 12 3.79 -19.47 22.11
N ASN A 13 3.44 -18.34 22.71
CA ASN A 13 3.70 -18.06 24.13
C ASN A 13 2.93 -19.00 25.04
N ILE A 14 1.62 -19.19 24.81
CA ILE A 14 0.78 -20.08 25.61
C ILE A 14 1.31 -21.52 25.54
N LEU A 15 1.60 -22.03 24.34
CA LEU A 15 2.13 -23.40 24.17
C LEU A 15 3.51 -23.59 24.84
N LYS A 16 4.31 -22.52 24.90
CA LYS A 16 5.59 -22.52 25.62
C LYS A 16 5.39 -22.55 27.14
N GLU A 17 4.43 -21.79 27.66
CA GLU A 17 4.06 -21.81 29.08
C GLU A 17 3.51 -23.18 29.51
N GLU A 18 2.68 -23.79 28.66
CA GLU A 18 2.14 -25.15 28.83
C GLU A 18 3.19 -26.26 28.60
N LYS A 19 4.42 -25.89 28.19
CA LYS A 19 5.53 -26.82 27.90
C LYS A 19 5.19 -27.90 26.85
N VAL A 20 4.27 -27.59 25.93
CA VAL A 20 3.92 -28.48 24.82
C VAL A 20 5.17 -28.63 23.92
N LEU A 21 5.74 -29.84 23.84
CA LEU A 21 6.99 -30.20 23.11
C LEU A 21 8.32 -29.77 23.75
N ALA A 22 8.37 -29.53 25.08
CA ALA A 22 9.65 -29.32 25.77
C ALA A 22 10.65 -30.48 25.49
N PRO A 23 11.94 -30.20 25.22
CA PRO A 23 12.66 -28.92 25.36
C PRO A 23 12.56 -27.98 24.15
N LYS A 24 11.89 -28.38 23.07
CA LYS A 24 11.75 -27.57 21.86
C LYS A 24 10.73 -26.45 22.10
N GLN A 25 11.05 -25.24 21.65
CA GLN A 25 10.18 -24.08 21.83
C GLN A 25 9.35 -23.82 20.57
N TRP A 26 8.08 -23.48 20.78
CA TRP A 26 7.20 -22.98 19.73
C TRP A 26 7.65 -21.60 19.26
N ARG A 27 7.57 -21.37 17.94
CA ARG A 27 7.78 -20.07 17.30
C ARG A 27 6.51 -19.69 16.57
N ASP A 28 6.22 -18.39 16.52
CA ASP A 28 5.11 -17.80 15.76
C ASP A 28 5.12 -18.25 14.29
N SER A 29 6.29 -18.26 13.64
CA SER A 29 6.48 -18.74 12.27
C SER A 29 6.14 -20.22 12.08
N THR A 30 6.28 -21.04 13.13
CA THR A 30 5.86 -22.45 13.09
C THR A 30 4.34 -22.55 13.13
N ILE A 31 3.69 -21.77 14.01
CA ILE A 31 2.23 -21.71 14.10
C ILE A 31 1.62 -21.22 12.78
N GLN A 32 2.19 -20.17 12.19
CA GLN A 32 1.78 -19.66 10.87
C GLN A 32 1.86 -20.76 9.79
N LYS A 33 2.99 -21.48 9.70
CA LYS A 33 3.17 -22.55 8.71
C LYS A 33 2.15 -23.68 8.87
N ILE A 34 1.73 -23.98 10.09
CA ILE A 34 0.69 -24.98 10.36
C ILE A 34 -0.67 -24.46 9.86
N ILE A 35 -1.06 -23.25 10.27
CA ILE A 35 -2.37 -22.68 9.92
C ILE A 35 -2.53 -22.46 8.40
N GLU A 36 -1.45 -22.09 7.70
CA GLU A 36 -1.46 -21.86 6.24
C GLU A 36 -1.34 -23.14 5.40
N ASN A 37 -1.21 -24.32 6.02
CA ASN A 37 -1.00 -25.57 5.31
C ASN A 37 -2.35 -26.19 4.90
N ARG A 38 -2.58 -26.28 3.59
CA ARG A 38 -3.80 -26.86 3.00
C ARG A 38 -3.92 -28.37 3.23
N VAL A 39 -2.84 -29.06 3.60
CA VAL A 39 -2.88 -30.50 3.85
C VAL A 39 -3.87 -30.86 4.96
N TYR A 40 -4.09 -29.96 5.93
CA TYR A 40 -5.00 -30.20 7.04
C TYR A 40 -6.48 -30.23 6.63
N MET A 41 -6.82 -29.67 5.48
CA MET A 41 -8.14 -29.76 4.84
C MET A 41 -8.17 -30.78 3.69
N GLY A 42 -7.12 -31.61 3.57
CA GLY A 42 -7.02 -32.69 2.58
C GLY A 42 -6.35 -32.31 1.25
N ASP A 43 -6.05 -31.03 1.02
CA ASP A 43 -5.49 -30.56 -0.26
C ASP A 43 -3.94 -30.49 -0.20
N TYR A 44 -3.27 -30.98 -1.23
CA TYR A 44 -1.81 -30.87 -1.37
C TYR A 44 -1.42 -29.74 -2.32
N GLU A 45 -0.49 -28.90 -1.89
CA GLU A 45 0.00 -27.74 -2.67
C GLU A 45 1.46 -27.95 -3.08
N GLN A 46 1.67 -28.26 -4.35
CA GLN A 46 3.01 -28.44 -4.92
C GLN A 46 3.61 -27.09 -5.31
N TYR A 47 4.94 -27.00 -5.26
CA TYR A 47 5.71 -25.82 -5.65
C TYR A 47 5.48 -24.54 -4.86
N LYS A 48 4.71 -24.55 -3.77
CA LYS A 48 4.44 -23.35 -2.92
C LYS A 48 5.67 -22.49 -2.61
N ARG A 49 6.83 -23.10 -2.36
CA ARG A 49 8.09 -22.39 -2.00
C ARG A 49 8.98 -22.09 -3.20
N ILE A 50 9.03 -22.98 -4.18
CA ILE A 50 9.96 -22.92 -5.33
C ILE A 50 9.34 -22.20 -6.53
N GLY A 51 8.01 -22.14 -6.59
CA GLY A 51 7.26 -21.50 -7.69
C GLY A 51 7.61 -20.03 -7.87
N LYS A 52 7.78 -19.27 -6.79
CA LYS A 52 8.24 -17.86 -6.87
C LYS A 52 9.66 -17.71 -7.41
N MET A 53 10.53 -18.68 -7.19
CA MET A 53 11.93 -18.63 -7.61
C MET A 53 12.10 -19.12 -9.06
N GLN A 54 11.22 -20.00 -9.51
CA GLN A 54 11.26 -20.64 -10.82
C GLN A 54 10.16 -20.15 -11.76
N SER A 55 9.38 -19.13 -11.36
CA SER A 55 8.22 -18.61 -12.09
C SER A 55 7.18 -19.68 -12.46
N ILE A 56 6.96 -20.64 -11.57
CA ILE A 56 5.98 -21.73 -11.72
C ILE A 56 4.79 -21.43 -10.79
N GLU A 57 3.58 -21.52 -11.31
CA GLU A 57 2.37 -21.39 -10.49
C GLU A 57 2.19 -22.61 -9.57
N PRO A 58 1.80 -22.42 -8.30
CA PRO A 58 1.52 -23.54 -7.40
C PRO A 58 0.37 -24.41 -7.92
N ILE A 59 0.60 -25.72 -7.99
CA ILE A 59 -0.42 -26.70 -8.40
C ILE A 59 -1.10 -27.24 -7.15
N ILE A 60 -2.44 -27.24 -7.15
CA ILE A 60 -3.26 -27.72 -6.03
C ILE A 60 -3.90 -29.04 -6.44
N TYR A 61 -3.65 -30.08 -5.65
CA TYR A 61 -4.31 -31.38 -5.75
C TYR A 61 -5.33 -31.48 -4.63
N MET A 62 -6.59 -31.67 -4.97
CA MET A 62 -7.67 -31.68 -3.98
C MET A 62 -7.88 -33.07 -3.37
N ASN A 63 -8.22 -33.11 -2.08
CA ASN A 63 -8.61 -34.33 -1.35
C ASN A 63 -7.61 -35.51 -1.48
N VAL A 64 -6.31 -35.22 -1.38
CA VAL A 64 -5.22 -36.20 -1.46
C VAL A 64 -5.09 -37.01 -0.18
N VAL A 65 -5.47 -36.43 0.96
CA VAL A 65 -5.41 -37.08 2.28
C VAL A 65 -6.69 -36.81 3.07
N GLU A 66 -6.95 -37.66 4.05
CA GLU A 66 -8.07 -37.47 4.98
C GLU A 66 -7.92 -36.13 5.73
N PRO A 67 -8.93 -35.25 5.70
CA PRO A 67 -8.86 -33.94 6.32
C PRO A 67 -8.90 -34.03 7.85
N ILE A 68 -8.02 -33.30 8.53
CA ILE A 68 -8.05 -33.10 10.00
C ILE A 68 -9.08 -32.03 10.37
N ILE A 69 -9.25 -31.02 9.51
CA ILE A 69 -10.23 -29.93 9.67
C ILE A 69 -11.07 -29.79 8.41
N SER A 70 -12.29 -29.26 8.56
CA SER A 70 -13.14 -28.97 7.40
C SER A 70 -12.58 -27.82 6.57
N ARG A 71 -12.94 -27.79 5.28
CA ARG A 71 -12.60 -26.70 4.37
C ARG A 71 -13.11 -25.35 4.88
N ALA A 72 -14.32 -25.32 5.43
CA ALA A 72 -14.91 -24.12 6.02
C ALA A 72 -14.07 -23.57 7.20
N VAL A 73 -13.57 -24.45 8.08
CA VAL A 73 -12.71 -24.05 9.21
C VAL A 73 -11.38 -23.48 8.72
N TRP A 74 -10.80 -24.05 7.65
CA TRP A 74 -9.58 -23.53 7.06
C TRP A 74 -9.78 -22.16 6.42
N GLU A 75 -10.88 -21.97 5.69
CA GLU A 75 -11.26 -20.70 5.06
C GLU A 75 -11.51 -19.61 6.12
N GLU A 76 -12.22 -19.95 7.20
CA GLU A 76 -12.43 -19.04 8.33
C GLU A 76 -11.11 -18.65 8.99
N ALA A 77 -10.17 -19.58 9.13
CA ALA A 77 -8.84 -19.27 9.62
C ALA A 77 -8.08 -18.32 8.69
N GLN A 78 -8.22 -18.46 7.36
CA GLN A 78 -7.63 -17.48 6.43
C GLN A 78 -8.29 -16.10 6.57
N LEU A 79 -9.60 -16.02 6.77
CA LEU A 79 -10.28 -14.74 7.02
C LEU A 79 -9.85 -14.11 8.35
N GLN A 80 -9.61 -14.92 9.39
CA GLN A 80 -9.12 -14.45 10.67
C GLN A 80 -7.72 -13.81 10.56
N LYS A 81 -6.91 -14.21 9.55
CA LYS A 81 -5.61 -13.59 9.27
C LYS A 81 -5.75 -12.11 8.87
N GLU A 82 -6.78 -11.78 8.10
CA GLU A 82 -7.06 -10.39 7.70
C GLU A 82 -7.51 -9.57 8.92
N LYS A 83 -8.35 -10.15 9.79
CA LYS A 83 -8.77 -9.51 11.04
C LYS A 83 -7.62 -9.30 12.02
N ASN A 84 -6.71 -10.28 12.10
CA ASN A 84 -5.51 -10.24 12.95
C ASN A 84 -4.38 -9.41 12.33
N GLN A 85 -4.51 -8.98 11.07
CA GLN A 85 -3.57 -8.05 10.47
C GLN A 85 -3.62 -6.77 11.29
N ARG A 86 -2.50 -6.42 11.91
CA ARG A 86 -2.41 -5.17 12.68
C ARG A 86 -2.80 -4.03 11.75
N ALA A 87 -3.89 -3.33 12.06
CA ALA A 87 -4.06 -1.98 11.58
C ALA A 87 -2.83 -1.22 12.08
N TYR A 88 -1.93 -0.85 11.16
CA TYR A 88 -0.75 -0.08 11.50
C TYR A 88 -1.20 1.34 11.89
N ALA A 89 -1.68 1.48 13.13
CA ALA A 89 -2.03 2.75 13.72
C ALA A 89 -0.73 3.38 14.24
N ARG A 90 -0.25 4.41 13.53
CA ARG A 90 0.77 5.30 14.08
C ARG A 90 0.05 6.26 15.03
N ASP A 91 0.57 6.44 16.24
CA ASP A 91 0.10 7.46 17.19
C ASP A 91 0.20 8.89 16.64
N ARG A 92 0.94 9.10 15.54
CA ARG A 92 1.21 10.41 14.97
C ARG A 92 1.10 10.38 13.44
N VAL A 93 0.53 11.45 12.88
CA VAL A 93 0.44 11.69 11.45
C VAL A 93 1.76 12.31 10.97
N TYR A 94 2.30 11.80 9.86
CA TYR A 94 3.48 12.36 9.20
C TYR A 94 3.03 12.90 7.84
N ILE A 95 2.93 14.22 7.71
CA ILE A 95 2.27 14.84 6.55
C ILE A 95 3.07 14.66 5.24
N PHE A 96 4.40 14.51 5.34
CA PHE A 96 5.29 14.28 4.20
C PHE A 96 5.78 12.82 4.11
N PHE A 97 5.03 11.86 4.66
CA PHE A 97 5.41 10.45 4.61
C PHE A 97 5.61 9.97 3.16
N GLN A 98 6.81 9.49 2.85
CA GLN A 98 7.22 9.08 1.50
C GLN A 98 7.16 10.19 0.43
N LYS A 99 7.13 11.47 0.83
CA LYS A 99 7.13 12.61 -0.09
C LYS A 99 8.48 13.31 -0.20
N LEU A 100 9.36 13.14 0.79
CA LEU A 100 10.67 13.79 0.82
C LEU A 100 11.77 12.86 0.33
N LYS A 101 12.65 13.40 -0.51
CA LYS A 101 13.87 12.73 -0.97
C LYS A 101 15.12 13.41 -0.41
N CYS A 102 16.14 12.63 -0.14
CA CYS A 102 17.44 13.14 0.29
C CYS A 102 18.11 13.89 -0.86
N PRO A 103 18.51 15.16 -0.70
CA PRO A 103 19.17 15.92 -1.77
C PRO A 103 20.55 15.37 -2.16
N LYS A 104 21.15 14.49 -1.33
CA LYS A 104 22.47 13.91 -1.59
C LYS A 104 22.43 12.56 -2.30
N CYS A 105 21.43 11.73 -2.02
CA CYS A 105 21.38 10.34 -2.50
C CYS A 105 20.03 9.91 -3.05
N ASP A 106 19.09 10.84 -3.20
CA ASP A 106 17.72 10.67 -3.72
C ASP A 106 16.83 9.63 -2.99
N SER A 107 17.35 8.98 -1.94
CA SER A 107 16.60 8.02 -1.14
C SER A 107 15.41 8.69 -0.45
N ILE A 108 14.26 8.01 -0.41
CA ILE A 108 13.10 8.44 0.38
C ILE A 108 13.50 8.62 1.84
N MET A 109 13.18 9.76 2.42
CA MET A 109 13.47 10.06 3.81
C MET A 109 12.52 9.32 4.75
N LYS A 110 13.06 8.75 5.83
CA LYS A 110 12.30 8.05 6.86
C LYS A 110 11.77 9.03 7.90
N CYS A 111 10.58 8.76 8.43
CA CYS A 111 10.00 9.54 9.51
C CYS A 111 10.56 9.10 10.86
N LYS A 112 10.98 10.07 11.68
CA LYS A 112 11.49 9.86 13.02
C LYS A 112 10.78 10.79 13.99
N GLY A 113 9.88 10.22 14.78
CA GLY A 113 9.24 10.93 15.87
C GLY A 113 10.19 11.09 17.06
N SER A 114 10.22 12.28 17.64
CA SER A 114 10.94 12.54 18.90
C SER A 114 10.25 11.88 20.09
N GLY A 115 11.03 11.48 21.11
CA GLY A 115 10.54 10.95 22.39
C GLY A 115 10.83 11.89 23.57
N GLY A 116 10.27 11.59 24.74
CA GLY A 116 10.51 12.35 25.99
C GLY A 116 10.02 13.81 25.93
N LYS A 117 10.70 14.73 26.63
CA LYS A 117 10.34 16.18 26.65
C LYS A 117 10.37 16.86 25.27
N LYS A 118 11.02 16.24 24.28
CA LYS A 118 11.14 16.77 22.90
C LYS A 118 10.02 16.30 21.97
N LYS A 119 8.99 15.58 22.46
CA LYS A 119 7.86 14.99 21.70
C LYS A 119 7.15 15.94 20.72
N LYS A 120 7.36 17.25 20.86
CA LYS A 120 6.84 18.34 20.02
C LYS A 120 7.26 18.24 18.55
N TYR A 121 8.46 17.74 18.24
CA TYR A 121 9.02 17.85 16.87
C TYR A 121 9.06 16.53 16.10
N MET A 122 8.72 16.60 14.83
CA MET A 122 8.90 15.50 13.87
C MET A 122 10.10 15.74 12.98
N TYR A 123 10.80 14.66 12.64
CA TYR A 123 11.97 14.71 11.79
C TYR A 123 11.85 13.75 10.62
N TYR A 124 12.44 14.13 9.50
CA TYR A 124 12.68 13.29 8.34
C TYR A 124 14.18 13.04 8.24
N ASN A 125 14.58 11.77 8.28
CA ASN A 125 15.98 11.38 8.26
C ASN A 125 16.33 10.57 7.01
N CYS A 126 17.48 10.87 6.41
CA CYS A 126 18.07 9.96 5.44
C CYS A 126 18.84 8.87 6.18
N GLU A 127 18.61 7.60 5.83
CA GLU A 127 19.33 6.48 6.42
C GLU A 127 20.80 6.42 6.00
N HIS A 128 21.09 6.78 4.74
CA HIS A 128 22.45 6.71 4.17
C HIS A 128 23.29 7.92 4.57
N CYS A 129 22.78 9.13 4.34
CA CYS A 129 23.53 10.38 4.56
C CYS A 129 23.45 10.94 5.99
N LYS A 130 22.63 10.34 6.86
CA LYS A 130 22.40 10.76 8.25
C LYS A 130 22.03 12.25 8.41
N ILE A 131 21.40 12.84 7.40
CA ILE A 131 20.82 14.19 7.47
C ILE A 131 19.42 14.13 8.08
N TYR A 132 19.01 15.24 8.71
CA TYR A 132 17.73 15.37 9.40
C TYR A 132 17.08 16.71 9.07
N TYR A 133 15.81 16.69 8.65
CA TYR A 133 14.98 17.88 8.49
C TYR A 133 13.84 17.85 9.48
N ARG A 134 13.51 19.01 10.04
CA ARG A 134 12.37 19.20 10.93
C ARG A 134 11.11 19.46 10.12
N GLU A 135 10.03 18.75 10.44
CA GLU A 135 8.74 18.87 9.72
C GLU A 135 8.21 20.30 9.72
N ASP A 136 8.26 21.00 10.86
CA ASP A 136 7.78 22.38 10.97
C ASP A 136 8.56 23.36 10.07
N LYS A 137 9.85 23.10 9.84
CA LYS A 137 10.66 23.92 8.93
C LYS A 137 10.41 23.59 7.46
N ILE A 138 10.00 22.36 7.17
CA ILE A 138 9.60 21.98 5.82
C ILE A 138 8.24 22.61 5.48
N GLU A 139 7.31 22.65 6.44
CA GLU A 139 6.03 23.36 6.32
C GLU A 139 6.25 24.84 6.03
N GLU A 140 7.05 25.54 6.84
CA GLU A 140 7.39 26.96 6.63
C GLU A 140 7.95 27.22 5.22
N CYS A 141 8.80 26.33 4.69
CA CYS A 141 9.35 26.49 3.33
C CYS A 141 8.34 26.24 2.20
N LEU A 142 7.28 25.47 2.46
CA LEU A 142 6.26 25.12 1.47
C LEU A 142 5.05 26.05 1.53
N GLU A 143 4.85 26.78 2.63
CA GLU A 143 3.70 27.65 2.85
C GLU A 143 3.55 28.68 1.73
N ASP A 144 4.61 29.45 1.46
CA ASP A 144 4.61 30.46 0.39
C ASP A 144 4.33 29.84 -0.99
N PHE A 145 4.95 28.70 -1.29
CA PHE A 145 4.75 28.01 -2.57
C PHE A 145 3.30 27.51 -2.74
N ILE A 146 2.68 27.03 -1.66
CA ILE A 146 1.28 26.59 -1.67
C ILE A 146 0.35 27.80 -1.87
N LEU A 147 0.63 28.91 -1.19
CA LEU A 147 -0.14 30.15 -1.33
C LEU A 147 -0.11 30.67 -2.77
N ASP A 148 1.09 30.76 -3.37
CA ASP A 148 1.26 31.17 -4.77
C ASP A 148 0.45 30.28 -5.74
N LEU A 149 0.46 28.96 -5.50
CA LEU A 149 -0.27 28.00 -6.34
C LEU A 149 -1.79 28.14 -6.20
N VAL A 150 -2.28 28.43 -5.00
CA VAL A 150 -3.70 28.69 -4.74
C VAL A 150 -4.13 30.00 -5.37
N GLU A 151 -3.33 31.06 -5.23
CA GLU A 151 -3.61 32.36 -5.86
C GLU A 151 -3.67 32.24 -7.39
N TYR A 152 -2.72 31.52 -7.98
CA TYR A 152 -2.73 31.22 -9.41
C TYR A 152 -4.00 30.47 -9.83
N ASP A 153 -4.37 29.40 -9.13
CA ASP A 153 -5.60 28.63 -9.42
C ASP A 153 -6.86 29.50 -9.31
N MET A 154 -6.94 30.36 -8.29
CA MET A 154 -8.04 31.32 -8.14
C MET A 154 -8.09 32.32 -9.30
N ALA A 155 -6.95 32.86 -9.73
CA ALA A 155 -6.89 33.76 -10.88
C ALA A 155 -7.31 33.08 -12.18
N VAL A 156 -6.84 31.85 -12.43
CA VAL A 156 -7.24 31.04 -13.59
C VAL A 156 -8.75 30.81 -13.58
N LYS A 157 -9.30 30.37 -12.45
CA LYS A 157 -10.74 30.13 -12.30
C LYS A 157 -11.58 31.39 -12.49
N LYS A 158 -11.12 32.52 -11.95
CA LYS A 158 -11.86 33.78 -12.02
C LYS A 158 -11.86 34.39 -13.41
N TYR A 159 -10.71 34.38 -14.10
CA TYR A 159 -10.53 35.15 -15.33
C TYR A 159 -10.56 34.29 -16.60
N PHE A 160 -9.99 33.09 -16.58
CA PHE A 160 -9.84 32.27 -17.78
C PHE A 160 -10.95 31.25 -17.94
N PHE A 161 -11.47 30.69 -16.84
CA PHE A 161 -12.57 29.72 -16.89
C PHE A 161 -13.83 30.26 -17.58
N PRO A 162 -14.28 31.51 -17.34
CA PRO A 162 -15.41 32.09 -18.06
C PRO A 162 -15.16 32.20 -19.57
N ILE A 163 -13.95 32.60 -19.97
CA ILE A 163 -13.55 32.71 -21.39
C ILE A 163 -13.55 31.34 -22.08
N LEU A 164 -13.10 30.29 -21.37
CA LEU A 164 -13.11 28.93 -21.88
C LEU A 164 -14.53 28.34 -21.93
N ALA A 165 -15.37 28.67 -20.96
CA ALA A 165 -16.78 28.25 -20.93
C ALA A 165 -17.62 28.95 -22.01
N ASP A 166 -17.30 30.21 -22.34
CA ASP A 166 -17.96 30.99 -23.39
C ASP A 166 -17.51 30.63 -24.82
N LYS A 167 -16.56 29.69 -24.99
CA LYS A 167 -16.29 29.11 -26.31
C LYS A 167 -17.50 28.28 -26.76
N LYS A 168 -18.48 28.95 -27.37
CA LYS A 168 -19.46 28.31 -28.22
C LYS A 168 -18.73 27.54 -29.32
N GLU A 169 -19.16 26.31 -29.59
CA GLU A 169 -18.70 25.56 -30.77
C GLU A 169 -18.81 26.49 -31.98
N THR A 170 -17.67 26.76 -32.61
CA THR A 170 -17.63 27.58 -33.81
C THR A 170 -18.35 26.75 -34.87
N ASN A 171 -19.50 27.21 -35.40
CA ASN A 171 -20.21 26.46 -36.43
C ASN A 171 -19.34 26.45 -37.71
N THR A 172 -18.61 25.35 -37.90
CA THR A 172 -17.71 25.13 -39.04
C THR A 172 -18.42 24.49 -40.23
N GLU A 173 -19.72 24.19 -40.14
CA GLU A 173 -20.45 23.45 -41.18
C GLU A 173 -20.33 24.08 -42.57
N LYS A 174 -20.22 25.42 -42.65
CA LYS A 174 -20.01 26.13 -43.92
C LYS A 174 -18.59 25.93 -44.47
N LEU A 175 -17.59 26.00 -43.60
CA LEU A 175 -16.18 25.79 -43.96
C LEU A 175 -15.93 24.34 -44.38
N ASP A 176 -16.53 23.38 -43.67
CA ASP A 176 -16.43 21.96 -43.97
C ASP A 176 -17.03 21.64 -45.35
N LYS A 177 -18.19 22.24 -45.69
CA LYS A 177 -18.80 22.12 -47.03
C LYS A 177 -17.94 22.71 -48.15
N GLU A 178 -17.29 23.84 -47.91
CA GLU A 178 -16.38 24.45 -48.88
C GLU A 178 -15.11 23.59 -49.09
N ILE A 179 -14.52 23.07 -48.02
CA ILE A 179 -13.38 22.16 -48.09
C ILE A 179 -13.73 20.90 -48.88
N ASP A 180 -14.89 20.30 -48.64
CA ASP A 180 -15.38 19.12 -49.36
C ASP A 180 -15.55 19.40 -50.86
N THR A 181 -16.05 20.59 -51.21
CA THR A 181 -16.24 21.02 -52.59
C THR A 181 -14.89 21.18 -53.30
N LEU A 182 -13.92 21.83 -52.64
CA LEU A 182 -12.56 22.01 -53.16
C LEU A 182 -11.81 20.67 -53.30
N GLN A 183 -11.98 19.74 -52.36
CA GLN A 183 -11.39 18.40 -52.44
C GLN A 183 -11.97 17.59 -53.60
N LYS A 184 -13.28 17.70 -53.87
CA LYS A 184 -13.93 17.08 -55.03
C LYS A 184 -13.41 17.66 -56.35
N GLN A 185 -13.20 18.98 -56.42
CA GLN A 185 -12.60 19.63 -57.60
C GLN A 185 -11.16 19.20 -57.86
N LYS A 186 -10.40 18.84 -56.83
CA LYS A 186 -9.00 18.39 -56.94
C LYS A 186 -8.84 16.93 -57.36
N LYS A 187 -9.92 16.14 -57.34
CA LYS A 187 -9.95 14.71 -57.72
C LYS A 187 -10.46 14.47 -59.15
N ASN A 188 -10.95 15.52 -59.82
CA ASN A 188 -11.20 15.55 -61.26
C ASN A 188 -9.99 16.16 -61.97
#